data_AF-A0A4R4U2H1-F1
#
_entry.id   AF-A0A4R4U2H1-F1
#
_cell.length_a   1.000
_cell.length_b   1.000
_cell.length_c   1.000
_cell.angle_alpha   90.00
_cell.angle_beta   90.00
_cell.angle_gamma   90.00
#
_symmetry.space_group_name_H-M   'P 1'
#
loop_
_entity.id
_entity.type
_entity.pdbx_description
1 polymer ?
#
loop_
_entity_poly.entity_id
_entity_poly.type
_entity_poly.pdbx_seq_one_letter_code
_entity_poly.pdbx_strand_id
1 'polypeptide(L)'
;MVGGRGRRRWHPRARRLARRVAETAVDRTAGRSARAARMERGGAVEWLLAPATPAAASALRVELTAFLRRHAQERDEVEDAGMVISELVGNAVEHAGGPVWVGLDWSGVRPTLVVHDLGPSFDVADLPAPATGSIRGRGLWLVRQLGAELDVVAKRGTGKRVRSVLPVTRRIEASFDPPRREVNPLPALDEAGPRGFGKESFLRALVVELARTAENRQGPSATEAMVAQVGATVGGQMEEEYRRARDMAGRLTAAQVAECYLRLKSAIDGDFYVISVDDERIVLGNRRCPFGDTVRRAPALCRMTSSVFGGIAARNHGEAVVLLDERIAVGDPECQVTVLLGAAAQHNPGGHHYRQGS
;
A
#
# COMPACT_ATOMS: atom_id res chain seq x y z
N MET A 1 8.55 35.92 -35.54
CA MET A 1 8.78 34.63 -36.24
C MET A 1 7.92 33.56 -35.59
N VAL A 2 7.26 32.78 -36.44
CA VAL A 2 6.09 31.93 -36.16
C VAL A 2 6.51 30.61 -35.49
N GLY A 3 6.04 30.35 -34.27
CA GLY A 3 6.19 29.06 -33.58
C GLY A 3 4.98 28.16 -33.84
N GLY A 4 5.20 27.06 -34.55
CA GLY A 4 4.17 26.21 -35.16
C GLY A 4 3.20 25.54 -34.18
N ARG A 5 1.90 25.63 -34.51
CA ARG A 5 0.86 24.78 -33.93
C ARG A 5 1.02 23.35 -34.45
N GLY A 6 1.72 22.52 -33.67
CA GLY A 6 1.79 21.08 -33.90
C GLY A 6 0.41 20.44 -33.77
N ARG A 7 -0.29 20.29 -34.91
CA ARG A 7 -1.47 19.43 -35.02
C ARG A 7 -1.03 17.99 -34.73
N ARG A 8 -1.25 17.49 -33.50
CA ARG A 8 -1.15 16.06 -33.23
C ARG A 8 -2.30 15.36 -33.97
N ARG A 9 -2.04 14.97 -35.23
CA ARG A 9 -2.87 14.04 -36.00
C ARG A 9 -2.73 12.66 -35.35
N TRP A 10 -3.84 12.01 -35.04
CA TRP A 10 -3.84 10.62 -34.60
C TRP A 10 -3.31 9.70 -35.72
N HIS A 11 -2.41 8.79 -35.36
CA HIS A 11 -1.76 7.83 -36.26
C HIS A 11 -2.79 6.78 -36.76
N PRO A 12 -2.78 6.35 -38.05
CA PRO A 12 -3.76 5.46 -38.69
C PRO A 12 -3.92 4.03 -38.10
N ARG A 13 -3.33 3.76 -36.93
CA ARG A 13 -3.48 2.51 -36.18
C ARG A 13 -4.67 2.52 -35.20
N ALA A 14 -5.11 3.70 -34.73
CA ALA A 14 -6.28 3.83 -33.84
C ALA A 14 -7.60 3.41 -34.52
N ARG A 15 -7.75 3.72 -35.83
CA ARG A 15 -8.89 3.27 -36.65
C ARG A 15 -8.93 1.75 -36.84
N ARG A 16 -7.78 1.08 -36.93
CA ARG A 16 -7.70 -0.39 -37.06
C ARG A 16 -8.01 -1.10 -35.74
N LEU A 17 -7.67 -0.47 -34.61
CA LEU A 17 -7.93 -1.03 -33.28
C LEU A 17 -9.41 -0.92 -32.89
N ALA A 18 -10.07 0.21 -33.21
CA ALA A 18 -11.52 0.36 -33.05
C ALA A 18 -12.29 -0.69 -33.86
N ARG A 19 -11.80 -1.02 -35.07
CA ARG A 19 -12.36 -2.08 -35.90
C ARG A 19 -12.17 -3.48 -35.29
N ARG A 20 -10.99 -3.78 -34.75
CA ARG A 20 -10.73 -5.08 -34.09
C ARG A 20 -11.52 -5.27 -32.79
N VAL A 21 -11.71 -4.22 -31.99
CA VAL A 21 -12.52 -4.28 -30.76
C VAL A 21 -14.01 -4.39 -31.08
N ALA A 22 -14.49 -3.73 -32.14
CA ALA A 22 -15.85 -3.94 -32.65
C ALA A 22 -16.05 -5.36 -33.22
N GLU A 23 -15.07 -5.91 -33.96
CA GLU A 23 -15.13 -7.25 -34.55
C GLU A 23 -15.10 -8.36 -33.47
N THR A 24 -14.33 -8.18 -32.39
CA THR A 24 -14.30 -9.15 -31.26
C THR A 24 -15.50 -9.05 -30.32
N ALA A 25 -16.23 -7.93 -30.32
CA ALA A 25 -17.46 -7.75 -29.54
C ALA A 25 -18.70 -8.37 -30.21
N VAL A 26 -18.69 -8.57 -31.52
CA VAL A 26 -19.84 -9.13 -32.28
C VAL A 26 -19.84 -10.67 -32.26
N ASP A 27 -18.69 -11.32 -32.11
CA ASP A 27 -18.54 -12.78 -32.29
C ASP A 27 -18.80 -13.62 -31.01
N ARG A 28 -19.29 -13.01 -29.93
CA ARG A 28 -19.62 -13.72 -28.68
C ARG A 28 -20.98 -13.29 -28.14
N THR A 29 -22.02 -13.60 -28.90
CA THR A 29 -23.40 -13.64 -28.40
C THR A 29 -23.57 -14.80 -27.42
N ALA A 30 -23.35 -14.55 -26.14
CA ALA A 30 -24.04 -15.23 -25.04
C ALA A 30 -23.69 -14.57 -23.69
N GLY A 31 -24.60 -13.72 -23.20
CA GLY A 31 -24.76 -13.39 -21.79
C GLY A 31 -23.53 -12.88 -21.02
N ARG A 32 -23.28 -11.57 -21.03
CA ARG A 32 -22.65 -10.84 -19.92
C ARG A 32 -22.83 -9.33 -20.09
N SER A 33 -23.25 -8.70 -18.99
CA SER A 33 -23.48 -7.26 -18.78
C SER A 33 -22.50 -6.36 -19.52
N ALA A 34 -23.00 -5.28 -20.14
CA ALA A 34 -22.21 -4.20 -20.72
C ALA A 34 -21.06 -3.78 -19.77
N ARG A 35 -19.81 -4.00 -20.18
CA ARG A 35 -18.63 -3.71 -19.35
C ARG A 35 -17.76 -2.69 -20.08
N ALA A 36 -17.43 -1.59 -19.42
CA ALA A 36 -16.47 -0.62 -19.91
C ALA A 36 -15.08 -1.28 -20.03
N ALA A 37 -14.43 -1.15 -21.20
CA ALA A 37 -13.07 -1.63 -21.39
C ALA A 37 -12.09 -0.56 -20.88
N ARG A 38 -11.37 -0.86 -19.77
CA ARG A 38 -10.36 0.03 -19.18
C ARG A 38 -9.00 -0.18 -19.82
N MET A 39 -8.30 0.91 -20.12
CA MET A 39 -6.92 0.89 -20.60
C MET A 39 -6.09 1.97 -19.90
N GLU A 40 -4.86 1.64 -19.50
CA GLU A 40 -3.93 2.58 -18.86
C GLU A 40 -2.82 2.96 -19.84
N ARG A 41 -2.61 4.26 -20.06
CA ARG A 41 -1.50 4.78 -20.87
C ARG A 41 -0.93 6.05 -20.24
N GLY A 42 0.33 5.99 -19.80
CA GLY A 42 1.12 7.18 -19.46
C GLY A 42 0.47 8.11 -18.43
N GLY A 43 -0.18 7.56 -17.40
CA GLY A 43 -0.85 8.34 -16.34
C GLY A 43 -2.31 8.71 -16.61
N ALA A 44 -2.81 8.46 -17.83
CA ALA A 44 -4.22 8.58 -18.18
C ALA A 44 -4.91 7.21 -18.17
N VAL A 45 -6.14 7.18 -17.65
CA VAL A 45 -7.02 6.01 -17.67
C VAL A 45 -8.15 6.29 -18.65
N GLU A 46 -8.43 5.34 -19.53
CA GLU A 46 -9.42 5.46 -20.60
C GLU A 46 -10.46 4.35 -20.51
N TRP A 47 -11.71 4.69 -20.82
CA TRP A 47 -12.87 3.81 -20.87
C TRP A 47 -13.61 3.99 -22.19
N LEU A 48 -14.10 2.88 -22.74
CA LEU A 48 -15.02 2.87 -23.88
C LEU A 48 -16.36 2.27 -23.46
N LEU A 49 -17.44 3.02 -23.69
CA LEU A 49 -18.82 2.59 -23.52
C LEU A 49 -19.40 2.21 -24.89
N ALA A 50 -19.55 0.91 -25.14
CA ALA A 50 -20.12 0.36 -26.36
C ALA A 50 -20.92 -0.92 -26.04
N PRO A 51 -22.27 -0.89 -26.06
CA PRO A 51 -23.13 0.28 -26.31
C PRO A 51 -23.09 1.30 -25.15
N ALA A 52 -23.27 2.58 -25.49
CA ALA A 52 -23.43 3.66 -24.52
C ALA A 52 -24.84 3.61 -23.91
N THR A 53 -24.98 2.95 -22.75
CA THR A 53 -26.27 2.80 -22.05
C THR A 53 -26.26 3.53 -20.70
N PRO A 54 -27.43 3.93 -20.15
CA PRO A 54 -27.51 4.53 -18.82
C PRO A 54 -26.91 3.66 -17.70
N ALA A 55 -27.05 2.33 -17.81
CA ALA A 55 -26.44 1.39 -16.88
C ALA A 55 -24.90 1.43 -16.95
N ALA A 56 -24.33 1.48 -18.16
CA ALA A 56 -22.89 1.58 -18.36
C ALA A 56 -22.34 2.94 -17.89
N ALA A 57 -23.10 4.03 -18.05
CA ALA A 57 -22.79 5.35 -17.51
C ALA A 57 -22.75 5.34 -15.97
N SER A 58 -23.77 4.75 -15.34
CA SER A 58 -23.84 4.64 -13.87
C SER A 58 -22.68 3.81 -13.31
N ALA A 59 -22.35 2.68 -13.94
CA ALA A 59 -21.20 1.86 -13.57
C ALA A 59 -19.87 2.63 -13.71
N LEU A 60 -19.68 3.36 -14.82
CA LEU A 60 -18.48 4.16 -15.03
C LEU A 60 -18.35 5.29 -14.00
N ARG A 61 -19.45 5.95 -13.64
CA ARG A 61 -19.46 6.95 -12.57
C ARG A 61 -18.98 6.35 -11.26
N VAL A 62 -19.54 5.21 -10.84
CA VAL A 62 -19.12 4.55 -9.60
C VAL A 62 -17.62 4.21 -9.62
N GLU A 63 -17.13 3.71 -10.76
CA GLU A 63 -15.70 3.39 -10.93
C GLU A 63 -14.81 4.65 -10.86
N LEU A 64 -15.18 5.71 -11.58
CA LEU A 64 -14.45 6.99 -11.59
C LEU A 64 -14.44 7.63 -10.19
N THR A 65 -15.58 7.69 -9.51
CA THR A 65 -15.67 8.24 -8.15
C THR A 65 -14.84 7.41 -7.16
N ALA A 66 -14.84 6.07 -7.29
CA ALA A 66 -13.99 5.21 -6.47
C ALA A 66 -12.49 5.40 -6.77
N PHE A 67 -12.12 5.65 -8.03
CA PHE A 67 -10.77 6.04 -8.41
C PHE A 67 -10.38 7.38 -7.79
N LEU A 68 -11.23 8.41 -7.90
CA LEU A 68 -10.99 9.72 -7.31
C LEU A 68 -10.79 9.65 -5.80
N ARG A 69 -11.66 8.92 -5.10
CA ARG A 69 -11.61 8.76 -3.64
C ARG A 69 -10.30 8.17 -3.11
N ARG A 70 -9.62 7.31 -3.88
CA ARG A 70 -8.35 6.70 -3.45
C ARG A 70 -7.16 7.66 -3.46
N HIS A 71 -7.23 8.70 -4.28
CA HIS A 71 -6.12 9.62 -4.51
C HIS A 71 -6.42 11.07 -4.13
N ALA A 72 -7.67 11.38 -3.76
CA ALA A 72 -8.08 12.70 -3.33
C ALA A 72 -7.51 13.08 -1.97
N GLN A 73 -7.26 14.38 -1.79
CA GLN A 73 -6.89 14.94 -0.49
C GLN A 73 -8.09 14.89 0.47
N GLU A 74 -9.23 15.44 0.04
CA GLU A 74 -10.47 15.55 0.83
C GLU A 74 -11.61 14.72 0.24
N ARG A 75 -12.56 14.31 1.10
CA ARG A 75 -13.72 13.51 0.65
C ARG A 75 -14.78 14.34 -0.06
N ASP A 76 -15.03 15.56 0.39
CA ASP A 76 -16.11 16.41 -0.13
C ASP A 76 -15.85 16.82 -1.58
N GLU A 77 -14.59 17.11 -1.93
CA GLU A 77 -14.14 17.37 -3.31
C GLU A 77 -14.47 16.22 -4.28
N VAL A 78 -14.50 14.97 -3.79
CA VAL A 78 -14.81 13.80 -4.61
C VAL A 78 -16.30 13.76 -4.96
N GLU A 79 -17.16 14.25 -4.07
CA GLU A 79 -18.61 14.33 -4.33
C GLU A 79 -18.90 15.37 -5.40
N ASP A 80 -18.26 16.54 -5.32
CA ASP A 80 -18.33 17.60 -6.32
C ASP A 80 -17.84 17.13 -7.70
N ALA A 81 -16.68 16.48 -7.75
CA ALA A 81 -16.17 15.88 -8.98
C ALA A 81 -17.08 14.76 -9.51
N GLY A 82 -17.71 13.99 -8.62
CA GLY A 82 -18.69 12.96 -8.96
C GLY A 82 -19.96 13.53 -9.62
N MET A 83 -20.42 14.70 -9.19
CA MET A 83 -21.51 15.42 -9.86
C MET A 83 -21.10 15.81 -11.29
N VAL A 84 -19.92 16.41 -11.46
CA VAL A 84 -19.41 16.81 -12.80
C VAL A 84 -19.28 15.59 -13.72
N ILE A 85 -18.77 14.46 -13.23
CA ILE A 85 -18.70 13.20 -13.99
C ILE A 85 -20.09 12.72 -14.38
N SER A 86 -21.05 12.72 -13.44
CA SER A 86 -22.43 12.28 -13.68
C SER A 86 -23.06 13.06 -14.83
N GLU A 87 -22.94 14.39 -14.79
CA GLU A 87 -23.50 15.28 -15.80
C GLU A 87 -22.83 15.08 -17.16
N LEU A 88 -21.49 15.02 -17.21
CA LEU A 88 -20.77 14.92 -18.49
C LEU A 88 -20.94 13.57 -19.16
N VAL A 89 -20.86 12.48 -18.40
CA VAL A 89 -21.05 11.12 -18.93
C VAL A 89 -22.52 10.86 -19.25
N GLY A 90 -23.45 11.32 -18.39
CA GLY A 90 -24.90 11.22 -18.63
C GLY A 90 -25.31 11.92 -19.92
N ASN A 91 -24.92 13.19 -20.08
CA ASN A 91 -25.19 13.96 -21.31
C ASN A 91 -24.59 13.29 -22.55
N ALA A 92 -23.36 12.76 -22.44
CA ALA A 92 -22.75 12.07 -23.57
C ALA A 92 -23.51 10.80 -23.94
N VAL A 93 -23.98 10.00 -22.98
CA VAL A 93 -24.72 8.77 -23.24
C VAL A 93 -26.14 9.03 -23.73
N GLU A 94 -26.84 10.05 -23.21
CA GLU A 94 -28.20 10.41 -23.66
C GLU A 94 -28.23 10.96 -25.08
N HIS A 95 -27.19 11.67 -25.50
CA HIS A 95 -27.10 12.30 -26.81
C HIS A 95 -26.22 11.56 -27.81
N ALA A 96 -25.52 10.50 -27.39
CA ALA A 96 -24.69 9.73 -28.28
C ALA A 96 -25.54 8.87 -29.22
N GLY A 97 -25.33 9.06 -30.52
CA GLY A 97 -25.77 8.12 -31.56
C GLY A 97 -24.81 6.93 -31.75
N GLY A 98 -23.89 6.70 -30.80
CA GLY A 98 -22.80 5.74 -30.93
C GLY A 98 -21.99 5.52 -29.65
N PRO A 99 -20.80 4.90 -29.72
CA PRO A 99 -19.94 4.65 -28.56
C PRO A 99 -19.44 5.95 -27.91
N VAL A 100 -19.26 5.93 -26.59
CA VAL A 100 -18.71 7.06 -25.82
C VAL A 100 -17.34 6.68 -25.26
N TRP A 101 -16.33 7.52 -25.54
CA TRP A 101 -14.99 7.39 -24.98
C TRP A 101 -14.81 8.37 -23.82
N VAL A 102 -14.33 7.89 -22.68
CA VAL A 102 -14.06 8.70 -21.49
C VAL A 102 -12.59 8.53 -21.11
N GLY A 103 -11.86 9.62 -20.94
CA GLY A 103 -10.48 9.63 -20.48
C GLY A 103 -10.34 10.49 -19.23
N LEU A 104 -9.53 10.04 -18.28
CA LEU A 104 -9.17 10.79 -17.08
C LEU A 104 -7.64 10.87 -17.00
N ASP A 105 -7.08 12.08 -17.04
CA ASP A 105 -5.66 12.34 -16.81
C ASP A 105 -5.51 13.04 -15.45
N TRP A 106 -4.82 12.40 -14.51
CA TRP A 106 -4.52 12.97 -13.19
C TRP A 106 -3.02 13.09 -12.94
N SER A 107 -2.29 13.63 -13.90
CA SER A 107 -0.86 13.94 -13.78
C SER A 107 -0.56 15.23 -13.00
N GLY A 108 -1.49 16.18 -12.97
CA GLY A 108 -1.37 17.45 -12.25
C GLY A 108 -2.09 17.48 -10.90
N VAL A 109 -2.17 18.68 -10.31
CA VAL A 109 -2.87 18.92 -9.02
C VAL A 109 -4.34 18.49 -9.09
N ARG A 110 -5.03 18.84 -10.17
CA ARG A 110 -6.43 18.47 -10.44
C ARG A 110 -6.53 17.57 -11.67
N PRO A 111 -7.46 16.59 -11.71
CA PRO A 111 -7.63 15.74 -12.87
C PRO A 111 -8.35 16.46 -14.00
N THR A 112 -8.03 16.09 -15.23
CA THR A 112 -8.78 16.45 -16.42
C THR A 112 -9.60 15.27 -16.91
N LEU A 113 -10.92 15.42 -16.95
CA LEU A 113 -11.85 14.50 -17.60
C LEU A 113 -12.08 14.92 -19.05
N VAL A 114 -12.03 13.96 -19.97
CA VAL A 114 -12.35 14.14 -21.39
C VAL A 114 -13.42 13.13 -21.76
N VAL A 115 -14.58 13.60 -22.22
CA VAL A 115 -15.68 12.76 -22.72
C VAL A 115 -15.85 13.03 -24.20
N HIS A 116 -15.90 11.98 -25.01
CA HIS A 116 -15.98 12.07 -26.46
C HIS A 116 -17.06 11.13 -27.00
N ASP A 117 -18.09 11.72 -27.59
CA ASP A 117 -19.15 11.01 -28.32
C ASP A 117 -18.68 10.72 -29.75
N LEU A 118 -18.66 9.45 -30.15
CA LEU A 118 -18.23 8.98 -31.46
C LEU A 118 -19.40 8.78 -32.45
N GLY A 119 -20.61 9.26 -32.14
CA GLY A 119 -21.79 9.17 -33.00
C GLY A 119 -21.73 9.96 -34.32
N PRO A 120 -22.61 9.63 -35.30
CA PRO A 120 -22.76 10.40 -36.54
C PRO A 120 -23.35 11.79 -36.26
N SER A 121 -22.84 12.78 -37.00
CA SER A 121 -23.07 14.22 -36.84
C SER A 121 -24.54 14.66 -36.70
N PHE A 122 -24.82 15.50 -35.70
CA PHE A 122 -26.06 16.26 -35.56
C PHE A 122 -25.98 17.51 -36.45
N ASP A 123 -26.90 17.67 -37.41
CA ASP A 123 -26.98 18.88 -38.24
C ASP A 123 -27.74 19.97 -37.47
N VAL A 124 -27.16 21.16 -37.38
CA VAL A 124 -27.66 22.27 -36.55
C VAL A 124 -28.77 23.06 -37.28
N ALA A 125 -29.12 22.66 -38.50
CA ALA A 125 -30.15 23.31 -39.30
C ALA A 125 -31.60 22.98 -38.88
N ASP A 126 -31.84 21.94 -38.06
CA ASP A 126 -33.19 21.44 -37.71
C ASP A 126 -33.60 21.70 -36.25
N LEU A 127 -33.16 22.79 -35.63
CA LEU A 127 -33.67 23.18 -34.30
C LEU A 127 -34.96 24.00 -34.43
N PRO A 128 -36.12 23.51 -33.94
CA PRO A 128 -37.31 24.35 -33.82
C PRO A 128 -37.10 25.43 -32.74
N ALA A 129 -37.73 26.58 -32.93
CA ALA A 129 -37.63 27.72 -32.01
C ALA A 129 -38.05 27.35 -30.57
N PRO A 130 -37.39 27.90 -29.54
CA PRO A 130 -37.65 27.53 -28.16
C PRO A 130 -39.01 28.04 -27.69
N ALA A 131 -39.88 27.12 -27.23
CA ALA A 131 -41.02 27.50 -26.42
C ALA A 131 -40.54 27.92 -25.02
N THR A 132 -40.99 29.08 -24.56
CA THR A 132 -40.75 29.62 -23.22
C THR A 132 -41.27 28.66 -22.14
N GLY A 133 -40.37 28.19 -21.26
CA GLY A 133 -40.75 27.46 -20.03
C GLY A 133 -39.94 26.21 -19.66
N SER A 134 -38.85 25.86 -20.35
CA SER A 134 -38.14 24.58 -20.09
C SER A 134 -37.01 24.68 -19.05
N ILE A 135 -36.97 23.72 -18.11
CA ILE A 135 -35.93 23.47 -17.09
C ILE A 135 -34.68 22.81 -17.72
N ARG A 136 -34.38 23.01 -19.00
CA ARG A 136 -33.19 22.44 -19.68
C ARG A 136 -32.05 23.45 -19.70
N GLY A 137 -30.90 23.09 -19.12
CA GLY A 137 -29.68 23.91 -19.13
C GLY A 137 -29.08 24.28 -17.76
N ARG A 138 -29.75 23.94 -16.64
CA ARG A 138 -29.22 24.20 -15.29
C ARG A 138 -27.95 23.40 -14.96
N GLY A 139 -27.83 22.16 -15.44
CA GLY A 139 -26.65 21.31 -15.20
C GLY A 139 -25.36 21.89 -15.77
N LEU A 140 -25.40 22.38 -17.02
CA LEU A 140 -24.24 23.04 -17.65
C LEU A 140 -23.87 24.37 -16.98
N TRP A 141 -24.86 25.07 -16.39
CA TRP A 141 -24.66 26.30 -15.64
C TRP A 141 -24.02 26.03 -14.26
N LEU A 142 -24.41 24.96 -13.56
CA LEU A 142 -23.80 24.52 -12.30
C LEU A 142 -22.35 24.05 -12.48
N VAL A 143 -22.05 23.31 -13.55
CA VAL A 143 -20.68 22.89 -13.89
C VAL A 143 -19.76 24.09 -14.12
N ARG A 144 -20.29 25.20 -14.66
CA ARG A 144 -19.55 26.45 -14.87
C ARG A 144 -19.36 27.25 -13.58
N GLN A 145 -20.26 27.13 -12.61
CA GLN A 145 -20.18 27.78 -11.29
C GLN A 145 -19.25 27.03 -10.31
N LEU A 146 -19.10 25.71 -10.46
CA LEU A 146 -18.18 24.88 -9.66
C LEU A 146 -16.69 24.96 -10.11
N GLY A 147 -16.33 25.96 -10.93
CA GLY A 147 -14.92 26.26 -11.26
C GLY A 147 -14.24 25.31 -12.25
N ALA A 148 -14.99 24.48 -12.97
CA ALA A 148 -14.43 23.62 -14.02
C ALA A 148 -14.20 24.41 -15.31
N GLU A 149 -12.94 24.50 -15.76
CA GLU A 149 -12.62 25.00 -17.10
C GLU A 149 -13.14 24.01 -18.14
N LEU A 150 -14.22 24.40 -18.83
CA LEU A 150 -14.88 23.60 -19.86
C LEU A 150 -14.41 24.04 -21.25
N ASP A 151 -13.71 23.16 -21.97
CA ASP A 151 -13.32 23.38 -23.37
C ASP A 151 -14.12 22.44 -24.28
N VAL A 152 -15.00 23.03 -25.11
CA VAL A 152 -15.87 22.30 -26.05
C VAL A 152 -15.35 22.51 -27.46
N VAL A 153 -14.70 21.48 -28.00
CA VAL A 153 -14.21 21.50 -29.38
C VAL A 153 -15.18 20.73 -30.27
N ALA A 154 -16.15 21.44 -30.85
CA ALA A 154 -16.99 20.89 -31.92
C ALA A 154 -16.22 20.94 -33.25
N LYS A 155 -15.84 19.77 -33.80
CA LYS A 155 -15.32 19.70 -35.17
C LYS A 155 -16.47 19.38 -36.12
N ARG A 156 -16.66 20.22 -37.13
CA ARG A 156 -17.60 19.97 -38.24
C ARG A 156 -17.41 18.54 -38.76
N GLY A 157 -18.44 17.70 -38.62
CA GLY A 157 -18.50 16.34 -39.16
C GLY A 157 -17.90 15.21 -38.30
N THR A 158 -17.42 15.44 -37.06
CA THR A 158 -16.88 14.35 -36.22
C THR A 158 -17.14 14.58 -34.71
N GLY A 159 -18.18 13.97 -34.14
CA GLY A 159 -18.39 13.81 -32.69
C GLY A 159 -18.40 15.09 -31.82
N LYS A 160 -18.78 14.98 -30.55
CA LYS A 160 -18.63 16.06 -29.56
C LYS A 160 -17.58 15.66 -28.53
N ARG A 161 -16.55 16.50 -28.34
CA ARG A 161 -15.53 16.32 -27.29
C ARG A 161 -15.67 17.41 -26.24
N VAL A 162 -15.93 17.00 -25.00
CA VAL A 162 -16.00 17.88 -23.83
C VAL A 162 -14.82 17.57 -22.92
N ARG A 163 -14.06 18.59 -22.57
CA ARG A 163 -12.99 18.52 -21.58
C ARG A 163 -13.40 19.34 -20.36
N SER A 164 -13.16 18.81 -19.17
CA SER A 164 -13.42 19.47 -17.89
C SER A 164 -12.30 19.18 -16.89
N VAL A 165 -11.81 20.20 -16.20
CA VAL A 165 -10.95 20.03 -15.01
C VAL A 165 -11.85 19.77 -13.82
N LEU A 166 -11.68 18.62 -13.17
CA LEU A 166 -12.53 18.22 -12.04
C LEU A 166 -12.11 18.98 -10.76
N PRO A 167 -13.07 19.38 -9.91
CA PRO A 167 -12.81 20.10 -8.66
C PRO A 167 -12.36 19.14 -7.55
N VAL A 168 -11.29 18.37 -7.79
CA VAL A 168 -10.71 17.46 -6.80
C VAL A 168 -9.19 17.53 -6.85
N THR A 169 -8.57 17.61 -5.68
CA THR A 169 -7.14 17.79 -5.53
C THR A 169 -6.46 16.46 -5.21
N ARG A 170 -5.35 16.16 -5.88
CA ARG A 170 -4.55 14.97 -5.58
C ARG A 170 -3.89 15.12 -4.21
N ARG A 171 -3.94 14.08 -3.38
CA ARG A 171 -3.16 13.98 -2.16
C ARG A 171 -1.67 14.17 -2.48
N ILE A 172 -1.04 15.10 -1.78
CA ILE A 172 0.40 15.34 -1.89
C ILE A 172 1.07 14.36 -0.93
N GLU A 173 1.83 13.40 -1.47
CA GLU A 173 2.75 12.60 -0.67
C GLU A 173 3.97 13.46 -0.33
N ALA A 174 4.45 13.39 0.91
CA ALA A 174 5.62 14.16 1.34
C ALA A 174 6.85 13.75 0.50
N SER A 175 7.52 14.74 -0.11
CA SER A 175 8.77 14.49 -0.81
C SER A 175 9.82 14.03 0.18
N PHE A 176 10.50 12.94 -0.12
CA PHE A 176 11.68 12.49 0.60
C PHE A 176 12.90 12.75 -0.29
N ASP A 177 13.67 13.78 0.06
CA ASP A 177 14.97 14.01 -0.57
C ASP A 177 15.97 13.02 0.03
N PRO A 178 16.47 12.05 -0.76
CA PRO A 178 17.38 11.05 -0.21
C PRO A 178 18.68 11.73 0.25
N PRO A 179 19.15 11.44 1.47
CA PRO A 179 20.43 11.98 1.93
C PRO A 179 21.56 11.51 1.02
N ARG A 180 22.52 12.40 0.73
CA ARG A 180 23.56 12.18 -0.31
C ARG A 180 24.51 11.01 -0.03
N ARG A 181 24.61 10.56 1.23
CA ARG A 181 25.20 9.29 1.69
C ARG A 181 25.38 9.38 3.21
N GLU A 182 24.71 8.52 3.96
CA GLU A 182 25.11 8.18 5.31
C GLU A 182 24.92 6.67 5.47
N VAL A 183 26.05 5.96 5.64
CA VAL A 183 26.17 4.51 5.92
C VAL A 183 25.41 3.60 4.94
N ASN A 184 26.13 2.83 4.11
CA ASN A 184 25.48 1.84 3.23
C ASN A 184 24.65 0.87 4.08
N PRO A 185 23.30 0.90 3.97
CA PRO A 185 22.43 0.07 4.80
C PRO A 185 22.31 -1.35 4.23
N LEU A 186 22.81 -1.57 3.01
CA LEU A 186 22.81 -2.87 2.36
C LEU A 186 23.74 -3.85 3.10
N PRO A 187 23.55 -5.17 2.89
CA PRO A 187 24.38 -6.19 3.52
C PRO A 187 25.86 -5.94 3.24
N ALA A 188 26.72 -6.47 4.10
CA ALA A 188 28.16 -6.36 3.87
C ALA A 188 28.50 -6.98 2.49
N LEU A 189 29.46 -6.38 1.77
CA LEU A 189 29.72 -6.74 0.37
C LEU A 189 30.18 -8.19 0.20
N ASP A 190 30.70 -8.79 1.26
CA ASP A 190 31.06 -10.21 1.37
C ASP A 190 29.84 -11.16 1.37
N GLU A 191 28.64 -10.66 1.68
CA GLU A 191 27.38 -11.40 1.54
C GLU A 191 26.82 -11.39 0.11
N ALA A 192 27.43 -10.64 -0.80
CA ALA A 192 26.99 -10.59 -2.19
C ALA A 192 27.45 -11.84 -2.96
N GLY A 193 26.50 -12.57 -3.54
CA GLY A 193 26.80 -13.64 -4.48
C GLY A 193 27.04 -13.11 -5.91
N PRO A 194 27.26 -14.00 -6.89
CA PRO A 194 27.47 -13.63 -8.29
C PRO A 194 26.33 -12.82 -8.93
N ARG A 195 25.14 -12.81 -8.32
CA ARG A 195 23.95 -12.06 -8.77
C ARG A 195 23.57 -10.91 -7.82
N GLY A 196 24.46 -10.52 -6.91
CA GLY A 196 24.20 -9.51 -5.88
C GLY A 196 23.71 -10.12 -4.55
N PHE A 197 23.05 -9.30 -3.74
CA PHE A 197 22.58 -9.69 -2.40
C PHE A 197 21.42 -10.69 -2.46
N GLY A 198 21.48 -11.70 -1.58
CA GLY A 198 20.38 -12.63 -1.39
C GLY A 198 19.14 -11.96 -0.77
N LYS A 199 17.98 -12.60 -0.91
CA LYS A 199 16.73 -12.11 -0.31
C LYS A 199 16.86 -11.93 1.20
N GLU A 200 17.47 -12.90 1.88
CA GLU A 200 17.58 -12.91 3.33
C GLU A 200 18.50 -11.81 3.85
N SER A 201 19.71 -11.70 3.31
CA SER A 201 20.64 -10.62 3.65
C SER A 201 20.00 -9.26 3.42
N PHE A 202 19.30 -9.09 2.30
CA PHE A 202 18.58 -7.86 1.98
C PHE A 202 17.46 -7.53 2.98
N LEU A 203 16.60 -8.49 3.33
CA LEU A 203 15.52 -8.29 4.31
C LEU A 203 16.09 -7.97 5.70
N ARG A 204 17.16 -8.66 6.11
CA ARG A 204 17.88 -8.40 7.35
C ARG A 204 18.41 -6.97 7.42
N ALA A 205 19.09 -6.53 6.36
CA ALA A 205 19.58 -5.17 6.20
C ALA A 205 18.45 -4.12 6.28
N LEU A 206 17.30 -4.39 5.63
CA LEU A 206 16.14 -3.50 5.71
C LEU A 206 15.58 -3.38 7.13
N VAL A 207 15.48 -4.49 7.88
CA VAL A 207 14.98 -4.45 9.26
C VAL A 207 15.91 -3.64 10.17
N VAL A 208 17.23 -3.82 10.02
CA VAL A 208 18.24 -3.04 10.76
C VAL A 208 18.13 -1.56 10.42
N GLU A 209 18.02 -1.20 9.15
CA GLU A 209 17.92 0.19 8.74
C GLU A 209 16.60 0.85 9.16
N LEU A 210 15.48 0.11 9.14
CA LEU A 210 14.21 0.59 9.67
C LEU A 210 14.28 0.88 11.17
N ALA A 211 14.89 -0.02 11.96
CA ALA A 211 15.06 0.19 13.39
C ALA A 211 15.97 1.39 13.67
N ARG A 212 17.11 1.50 12.97
CA ARG A 212 18.02 2.65 13.08
C ARG A 212 17.34 3.96 12.70
N THR A 213 16.55 3.96 11.63
CA THR A 213 15.81 5.14 11.17
C THR A 213 14.73 5.54 12.17
N ALA A 214 14.00 4.57 12.73
CA ALA A 214 13.03 4.82 13.77
C ALA A 214 13.70 5.46 15.00
N GLU A 215 14.85 4.92 15.42
CA GLU A 215 15.62 5.43 16.55
C GLU A 215 16.11 6.86 16.32
N ASN A 216 16.68 7.15 15.13
CA ASN A 216 17.13 8.49 14.78
C ASN A 216 15.99 9.53 14.74
N ARG A 217 14.76 9.10 14.44
CA ARG A 217 13.60 10.01 14.31
C ARG A 217 12.79 10.15 15.59
N GLN A 218 12.65 9.07 16.37
CA GLN A 218 11.72 8.98 17.51
C GLN A 218 12.45 8.79 18.85
N GLY A 219 13.76 8.54 18.81
CA GLY A 219 14.57 8.22 19.96
C GLY A 219 14.59 6.72 20.31
N PRO A 220 15.51 6.32 21.20
CA PRO A 220 15.75 4.92 21.56
C PRO A 220 14.54 4.29 22.26
N SER A 221 13.96 4.97 23.26
CA SER A 221 12.85 4.41 24.05
C SER A 221 11.61 4.08 23.19
N ALA A 222 11.23 4.98 22.27
CA ALA A 222 10.10 4.77 21.37
C ALA A 222 10.35 3.60 20.41
N THR A 223 11.59 3.47 19.91
CA THR A 223 11.99 2.40 19.00
C THR A 223 12.03 1.05 19.71
N GLU A 224 12.57 0.99 20.93
CA GLU A 224 12.51 -0.20 21.76
C GLU A 224 11.06 -0.62 22.03
N ALA A 225 10.16 0.30 22.38
CA ALA A 225 8.75 -0.03 22.56
C ALA A 225 8.12 -0.61 21.28
N MET A 226 8.41 -0.03 20.11
CA MET A 226 7.94 -0.53 18.83
C MET A 226 8.47 -1.93 18.51
N VAL A 227 9.77 -2.16 18.69
CA VAL A 227 10.41 -3.47 18.48
C VAL A 227 9.88 -4.50 19.48
N ALA A 228 9.67 -4.10 20.74
CA ALA A 228 9.09 -4.97 21.75
C ALA A 228 7.70 -5.46 21.34
N GLN A 229 6.85 -4.57 20.84
CA GLN A 229 5.51 -4.91 20.34
C GLN A 229 5.54 -5.92 19.19
N VAL A 230 6.47 -5.73 18.24
CA VAL A 230 6.66 -6.69 17.14
C VAL A 230 7.04 -8.07 17.70
N GLY A 231 8.05 -8.15 18.57
CA GLY A 231 8.49 -9.43 19.11
C GLY A 231 7.46 -10.11 20.01
N ALA A 232 6.66 -9.35 20.78
CA ALA A 232 5.55 -9.91 21.55
C ALA A 232 4.48 -10.54 20.65
N THR A 233 4.17 -9.89 19.51
CA THR A 233 3.20 -10.37 18.52
C THR A 233 3.71 -11.64 17.84
N VAL A 234 4.95 -11.63 17.35
CA VAL A 234 5.56 -12.76 16.63
C VAL A 234 5.79 -13.94 17.58
N GLY A 235 6.22 -13.69 18.83
CA GLY A 235 6.46 -14.74 19.82
C GLY A 235 5.23 -15.57 20.15
N GLY A 236 4.02 -15.00 20.10
CA GLY A 236 2.77 -15.75 20.29
C GLY A 236 2.56 -16.80 19.19
N GLN A 237 2.68 -16.39 17.92
CA GLN A 237 2.53 -17.31 16.78
C GLN A 237 3.61 -18.40 16.77
N MET A 238 4.84 -18.06 17.15
CA MET A 238 5.94 -19.03 17.20
C MET A 238 5.75 -20.06 18.32
N GLU A 239 5.23 -19.64 19.47
CA GLU A 239 4.89 -20.56 20.57
C GLU A 239 3.74 -21.52 20.18
N GLU A 240 2.71 -21.02 19.49
CA GLU A 240 1.63 -21.86 18.98
C GLU A 240 2.13 -22.90 17.97
N GLU A 241 3.05 -22.52 17.07
CA GLU A 241 3.70 -23.47 16.15
C GLU A 241 4.45 -24.55 16.92
N TYR A 242 5.26 -24.17 17.91
CA TYR A 242 5.99 -25.12 18.75
C TYR A 242 5.06 -26.13 19.43
N ARG A 243 3.95 -25.64 20.02
CA ARG A 243 2.96 -26.49 20.68
C ARG A 243 2.33 -27.49 19.72
N ARG A 244 1.94 -27.04 18.53
CA ARG A 244 1.37 -27.92 17.50
C ARG A 244 2.36 -28.95 17.01
N ALA A 245 3.62 -28.56 16.81
CA ALA A 245 4.66 -29.46 16.34
C ALA A 245 5.06 -30.53 17.37
N ARG A 246 4.76 -30.31 18.65
CA ARG A 246 5.11 -31.20 19.77
C ARG A 246 3.90 -31.84 20.46
N ASP A 247 2.70 -31.62 19.94
CA ASP A 247 1.42 -32.07 20.52
C ASP A 247 1.28 -31.72 22.02
N MET A 248 1.57 -30.45 22.34
CA MET A 248 1.60 -29.97 23.73
C MET A 248 0.39 -29.11 24.07
N ALA A 249 -0.24 -29.42 25.21
CA ALA A 249 -1.33 -28.65 25.80
C ALA A 249 -0.93 -28.04 27.17
N GLY A 250 -1.58 -26.94 27.56
CA GLY A 250 -1.38 -26.31 28.87
C GLY A 250 -0.11 -25.47 28.97
N ARG A 251 0.35 -25.17 30.19
CA ARG A 251 1.56 -24.37 30.42
C ARG A 251 2.81 -25.23 30.19
N LEU A 252 3.80 -24.65 29.53
CA LEU A 252 5.12 -25.27 29.31
C LEU A 252 5.94 -25.21 30.60
N THR A 253 6.76 -26.24 30.86
CA THR A 253 7.79 -26.20 31.90
C THR A 253 8.96 -25.30 31.49
N ALA A 254 9.81 -24.89 32.43
CA ALA A 254 10.99 -24.07 32.14
C ALA A 254 11.91 -24.73 31.07
N ALA A 255 12.08 -26.06 31.14
CA ALA A 255 12.83 -26.83 30.15
C ALA A 255 12.17 -26.79 28.76
N GLN A 256 10.84 -26.91 28.68
CA GLN A 256 10.09 -26.85 27.42
C GLN A 256 10.07 -25.43 26.84
N VAL A 257 10.06 -24.40 27.69
CA VAL A 257 10.22 -23.00 27.27
C VAL A 257 11.62 -22.78 26.70
N ALA A 258 12.67 -23.27 27.35
CA ALA A 258 14.04 -23.19 26.84
C ALA A 258 14.18 -23.91 25.49
N GLU A 259 13.58 -25.09 25.34
CA GLU A 259 13.56 -25.81 24.07
C GLU A 259 12.81 -25.03 22.97
N CYS A 260 11.67 -24.43 23.30
CA CYS A 260 10.92 -23.56 22.39
C CYS A 260 11.80 -22.39 21.89
N TYR A 261 12.60 -21.78 22.77
CA TYR A 261 13.52 -20.70 22.39
C TYR A 261 14.58 -21.17 21.41
N LEU A 262 15.23 -22.30 21.69
CA LEU A 262 16.29 -22.82 20.84
C LEU A 262 15.77 -23.19 19.44
N ARG A 263 14.63 -23.90 19.37
CA ARG A 263 13.98 -24.22 18.08
C ARG A 263 13.69 -22.96 17.27
N LEU A 264 13.08 -21.97 17.92
CA LEU A 264 12.72 -20.69 17.31
C LEU A 264 13.94 -19.97 16.75
N LYS A 265 15.01 -19.87 17.54
CA LYS A 265 16.21 -19.13 17.15
C LYS A 265 17.02 -19.86 16.10
N SER A 266 17.13 -21.19 16.19
CA SER A 266 17.78 -22.02 15.17
C SER A 266 17.10 -21.88 13.80
N ALA A 267 15.77 -21.77 13.76
CA ALA A 267 15.01 -21.60 12.52
C ALA A 267 15.24 -20.24 11.81
N ILE A 268 15.89 -19.28 12.48
CA ILE A 268 16.22 -17.95 11.94
C ILE A 268 17.72 -17.67 12.02
N ASP A 269 18.56 -18.70 11.90
CA ASP A 269 20.03 -18.62 11.89
C ASP A 269 20.68 -18.07 13.18
N GLY A 270 19.97 -18.16 14.31
CA GLY A 270 20.53 -17.91 15.63
C GLY A 270 21.21 -19.16 16.21
N ASP A 271 22.41 -19.01 16.77
CA ASP A 271 23.16 -20.09 17.44
C ASP A 271 23.03 -19.99 18.96
N PHE A 272 21.80 -20.12 19.44
CA PHE A 272 21.48 -20.11 20.87
C PHE A 272 21.74 -21.47 21.49
N TYR A 273 22.23 -21.48 22.73
CA TYR A 273 22.47 -22.68 23.52
C TYR A 273 22.08 -22.46 24.99
N VAL A 274 21.71 -23.53 25.69
CA VAL A 274 21.41 -23.47 27.12
C VAL A 274 22.71 -23.44 27.92
N ILE A 275 22.82 -22.47 28.84
CA ILE A 275 23.85 -22.43 29.88
C ILE A 275 23.33 -23.13 31.14
N SER A 276 22.12 -22.78 31.58
CA SER A 276 21.43 -23.45 32.68
C SER A 276 19.91 -23.27 32.61
N VAL A 277 19.17 -24.21 33.19
CA VAL A 277 17.72 -24.13 33.37
C VAL A 277 17.37 -24.68 34.74
N ASP A 278 16.59 -23.92 35.50
CA ASP A 278 15.93 -24.33 36.73
C ASP A 278 14.49 -23.78 36.75
N ASP A 279 13.76 -24.00 37.85
CA ASP A 279 12.36 -23.58 37.97
C ASP A 279 12.20 -22.05 38.09
N GLU A 280 13.27 -21.32 38.42
CA GLU A 280 13.26 -19.88 38.66
C GLU A 280 13.87 -19.08 37.50
N ARG A 281 14.76 -19.69 36.70
CA ARG A 281 15.44 -19.01 35.60
C ARG A 281 15.91 -19.94 34.47
N ILE A 282 16.00 -19.34 33.29
CA ILE A 282 16.61 -19.93 32.08
C ILE A 282 17.76 -19.02 31.65
N VAL A 283 18.98 -19.56 31.55
CA VAL A 283 20.16 -18.83 31.08
C VAL A 283 20.62 -19.39 29.74
N LEU A 284 20.77 -18.50 28.77
CA LEU A 284 21.07 -18.84 27.38
C LEU A 284 22.31 -18.06 26.91
N GLY A 285 23.17 -18.73 26.16
CA GLY A 285 24.20 -18.08 25.35
C GLY A 285 23.77 -17.99 23.89
N ASN A 286 24.38 -17.09 23.12
CA ASN A 286 24.19 -17.03 21.67
C ASN A 286 25.45 -16.57 20.93
N ARG A 287 26.02 -17.46 20.11
CA ARG A 287 27.27 -17.20 19.37
C ARG A 287 27.06 -16.50 18.04
N ARG A 288 25.85 -16.58 17.48
CA ARG A 288 25.52 -16.00 16.17
C ARG A 288 24.17 -15.30 16.23
N CYS A 289 24.16 -13.98 16.09
CA CYS A 289 22.92 -13.22 16.01
C CYS A 289 22.20 -13.48 14.66
N PRO A 290 20.87 -13.71 14.63
CA PRO A 290 20.07 -13.74 13.40
C PRO A 290 20.27 -12.51 12.50
N PHE A 291 20.51 -11.35 13.12
CA PHE A 291 20.77 -10.09 12.42
C PHE A 291 22.24 -9.92 11.98
N GLY A 292 23.11 -10.89 12.25
CA GLY A 292 24.56 -10.81 12.00
C GLY A 292 25.20 -9.63 12.73
N ASP A 293 26.38 -9.21 12.27
CA ASP A 293 27.10 -8.07 12.85
C ASP A 293 26.43 -6.71 12.58
N THR A 294 25.56 -6.64 11.58
CA THR A 294 24.84 -5.40 11.24
C THR A 294 23.96 -4.90 12.39
N VAL A 295 23.57 -5.78 13.32
CA VAL A 295 22.82 -5.44 14.54
C VAL A 295 23.52 -4.40 15.41
N ARG A 296 24.85 -4.26 15.32
CA ARG A 296 25.62 -3.22 16.02
C ARG A 296 25.19 -1.79 15.66
N ARG A 297 24.52 -1.62 14.51
CA ARG A 297 23.96 -0.35 14.06
C ARG A 297 22.56 -0.07 14.57
N ALA A 298 21.90 -1.07 15.17
CA ALA A 298 20.56 -0.96 15.72
C ALA A 298 20.42 -1.81 17.00
N PRO A 299 21.09 -1.45 18.12
CA PRO A 299 21.02 -2.21 19.37
C PRO A 299 19.61 -2.38 19.92
N ALA A 300 18.68 -1.46 19.60
CA ALA A 300 17.26 -1.59 19.93
C ALA A 300 16.63 -2.90 19.41
N LEU A 301 17.19 -3.53 18.36
CA LEU A 301 16.73 -4.83 17.88
C LEU A 301 16.92 -5.97 18.88
N CYS A 302 17.83 -5.85 19.86
CA CYS A 302 17.92 -6.82 20.95
C CYS A 302 16.62 -6.91 21.75
N ARG A 303 15.83 -5.83 21.76
CA ARG A 303 14.49 -5.80 22.36
C ARG A 303 13.57 -6.86 21.74
N MET A 304 13.75 -7.18 20.45
CA MET A 304 13.00 -8.22 19.73
C MET A 304 13.16 -9.59 20.40
N THR A 305 14.40 -9.97 20.74
CA THR A 305 14.67 -11.25 21.39
C THR A 305 14.09 -11.27 22.80
N SER A 306 14.31 -10.20 23.57
CA SER A 306 13.76 -10.14 24.93
C SER A 306 12.22 -10.17 24.95
N SER A 307 11.52 -9.59 23.97
CA SER A 307 10.04 -9.62 23.95
C SER A 307 9.46 -10.94 23.50
N VAL A 308 10.13 -11.65 22.58
CA VAL A 308 9.77 -13.04 22.27
C VAL A 308 9.95 -13.91 23.51
N PHE A 309 11.13 -13.89 24.14
CA PHE A 309 11.41 -14.74 25.30
C PHE A 309 10.53 -14.38 26.48
N GLY A 310 10.51 -13.11 26.87
CA GLY A 310 9.72 -12.65 28.01
C GLY A 310 8.22 -12.86 27.83
N GLY A 311 7.69 -12.68 26.62
CA GLY A 311 6.28 -12.93 26.33
C GLY A 311 5.89 -14.41 26.47
N ILE A 312 6.72 -15.32 25.94
CA ILE A 312 6.50 -16.77 26.07
C ILE A 312 6.65 -17.19 27.54
N ALA A 313 7.70 -16.75 28.23
CA ALA A 313 7.91 -17.04 29.65
C ALA A 313 6.73 -16.53 30.49
N ALA A 314 6.28 -15.30 30.30
CA ALA A 314 5.16 -14.74 31.07
C ALA A 314 3.84 -15.50 30.82
N ARG A 315 3.55 -15.92 29.58
CA ARG A 315 2.36 -16.76 29.32
C ARG A 315 2.41 -18.13 30.01
N ASN A 316 3.61 -18.67 30.24
CA ASN A 316 3.80 -19.99 30.84
C ASN A 316 4.12 -19.94 32.34
N HIS A 317 4.58 -18.82 32.87
CA HIS A 317 5.05 -18.63 34.26
C HIS A 317 4.40 -17.43 34.98
N GLY A 318 3.44 -16.74 34.33
CA GLY A 318 2.66 -15.61 34.87
C GLY A 318 3.41 -14.28 34.76
N GLU A 319 4.64 -14.25 35.27
CA GLU A 319 5.55 -13.11 35.24
C GLU A 319 6.90 -13.56 34.67
N ALA A 320 7.57 -12.67 33.95
CA ALA A 320 8.92 -12.92 33.47
C ALA A 320 9.74 -11.63 33.40
N VAL A 321 11.03 -11.74 33.66
CA VAL A 321 12.00 -10.67 33.45
C VAL A 321 13.13 -11.17 32.57
N VAL A 322 13.45 -10.44 31.51
CA VAL A 322 14.58 -10.76 30.62
C VAL A 322 15.72 -9.77 30.84
N LEU A 323 16.87 -10.30 31.25
CA LEU A 323 18.14 -9.60 31.37
C LEU A 323 18.98 -9.92 30.14
N LEU A 324 19.58 -8.89 29.55
CA LEU A 324 20.50 -9.03 28.42
C LEU A 324 21.87 -8.55 28.90
N ASP A 325 22.62 -9.44 29.54
CA ASP A 325 23.87 -9.13 30.23
C ASP A 325 24.98 -8.83 29.22
N GLU A 326 25.09 -9.67 28.19
CA GLU A 326 26.02 -9.51 27.07
C GLU A 326 25.27 -9.49 25.75
N ARG A 327 25.69 -8.66 24.80
CA ARG A 327 25.09 -8.54 23.47
C ARG A 327 26.13 -8.28 22.40
N ILE A 328 26.13 -9.12 21.36
CA ILE A 328 26.85 -8.87 20.10
C ILE A 328 26.56 -7.46 19.55
N ALA A 329 25.34 -6.95 19.75
CA ALA A 329 24.93 -5.61 19.31
C ALA A 329 25.64 -4.44 20.00
N VAL A 330 26.22 -4.64 21.18
CA VAL A 330 26.97 -3.59 21.90
C VAL A 330 28.48 -3.84 21.94
N GLY A 331 28.95 -4.95 21.38
CA GLY A 331 30.39 -5.22 21.23
C GLY A 331 30.85 -6.57 21.73
N ASP A 332 30.04 -7.25 22.55
CA ASP A 332 30.41 -8.50 23.21
C ASP A 332 30.63 -9.65 22.20
N PRO A 333 31.50 -10.63 22.52
CA PRO A 333 31.81 -11.74 21.62
C PRO A 333 30.61 -12.67 21.38
N GLU A 334 29.75 -12.83 22.38
CA GLU A 334 28.48 -13.55 22.29
C GLU A 334 27.40 -12.80 23.07
N CYS A 335 26.15 -13.25 22.97
CA CYS A 335 25.10 -12.74 23.87
C CYS A 335 24.93 -13.68 25.06
N GLN A 336 24.61 -13.10 26.22
CA GLN A 336 24.13 -13.83 27.39
C GLN A 336 22.75 -13.28 27.78
N VAL A 337 21.77 -14.17 27.88
CA VAL A 337 20.38 -13.83 28.16
C VAL A 337 19.90 -14.63 29.36
N THR A 338 19.44 -13.93 30.40
CA THR A 338 18.81 -14.55 31.57
C THR A 338 17.32 -14.24 31.56
N VAL A 339 16.48 -15.27 31.63
CA VAL A 339 15.03 -15.16 31.74
C VAL A 339 14.61 -15.63 33.13
N LEU A 340 14.26 -14.70 34.01
CA LEU A 340 13.68 -14.99 35.32
C LEU A 340 12.20 -15.32 35.16
N LEU A 341 11.70 -16.27 35.94
CA LEU A 341 10.35 -16.83 35.85
C LEU A 341 9.58 -16.63 37.17
N GLY A 342 8.28 -16.33 37.08
CA GLY A 342 7.37 -16.34 38.21
C GLY A 342 7.81 -15.45 39.37
N ALA A 343 7.95 -16.03 40.57
CA ALA A 343 8.31 -15.29 41.79
C ALA A 343 9.70 -14.62 41.70
N ALA A 344 10.66 -15.24 41.03
CA ALA A 344 11.99 -14.66 40.81
C ALA A 344 11.92 -13.41 39.91
N ALA A 345 11.00 -13.39 38.95
CA ALA A 345 10.76 -12.24 38.09
C ALA A 345 10.07 -11.07 38.82
N GLN A 346 9.08 -11.36 39.69
CA GLN A 346 8.28 -10.35 40.38
C GLN A 346 9.11 -9.39 41.25
N HIS A 347 10.19 -9.89 41.85
CA HIS A 347 11.01 -9.13 42.78
C HIS A 347 12.24 -8.47 42.12
N ASN A 348 12.49 -8.69 40.83
CA ASN A 348 13.66 -8.16 40.17
C ASN A 348 13.46 -6.67 39.83
N PRO A 349 14.37 -5.75 40.20
CA PRO A 349 14.19 -4.32 39.92
C PRO A 349 14.66 -3.89 38.52
N GLY A 350 15.33 -4.79 37.77
CA GLY A 350 15.95 -4.48 36.49
C GLY A 350 15.45 -5.33 35.34
N GLY A 351 16.03 -5.09 34.16
CA GLY A 351 15.71 -5.84 32.96
C GLY A 351 14.36 -5.49 32.35
N HIS A 352 13.91 -6.37 31.48
CA HIS A 352 12.71 -6.18 30.71
C HIS A 352 11.56 -7.00 31.28
N HIS A 353 10.52 -6.31 31.77
CA HIS A 353 9.39 -6.94 32.44
C HIS A 353 8.28 -7.35 31.48
N TYR A 354 7.71 -8.52 31.74
CA TYR A 354 6.60 -9.09 31.01
C TYR A 354 5.61 -9.73 31.96
N ARG A 355 4.33 -9.46 31.71
CA ARG A 355 3.22 -10.07 32.45
C ARG A 355 2.30 -10.76 31.47
N GLN A 356 1.71 -11.85 31.91
CA GLN A 356 0.60 -12.44 31.18
C GLN A 356 -0.51 -11.38 31.09
N GLY A 357 -0.89 -11.00 29.87
CA GLY A 357 -2.07 -10.17 29.65
C GLY A 357 -3.29 -10.92 30.18
N SER A 358 -4.10 -10.22 30.97
CA SER A 358 -5.37 -10.71 31.54
C SER A 358 -6.35 -11.14 30.47
#